data_AF-A0A3S9SXG2-F1
#
_entry.id   AF-A0A3S9SXG2-F1
#
_cell.length_a   1.000
_cell.length_b   1.000
_cell.length_c   1.000
_cell.angle_alpha   90.00
_cell.angle_beta   90.00
_cell.angle_gamma   90.00
#
_symmetry.space_group_name_H-M   'P 1'
#
loop_
_entity.id
_entity.type
_entity.pdbx_description
1 polymer ?
#
loop_
_entity_poly.entity_id
_entity_poly.type
_entity_poly.pdbx_seq_one_letter_code
_entity_poly.pdbx_strand_id
1 'polypeptide(L)'
;MSIKRIVIVGWRNVQKQFKYEPWYSIIIILGFAVALYSVITVIGMFEAERAEMRKNYFGNLLGRYVVEFLNNNGLPADLQGLTDQLKKWSNIEKIECFYEIPLDYGEIVGGLWMSPNVSEIYQVEKGRFFTFEEMNHKELVIVLSKRLLNQLPFLTEQIIGQQIQYYGTYGEIIGVIDNEKPVIYIPLKAFFEIIDLSQMLDNIQLNIWFKKGLKANQYKNLQETVAQYAGNSEFEIVSSYDKYKDSLMEMWLVGSFALLVVCGIFILATINMATISYFGIMRRRKEIGIRMAFGARKSDIIKLIIIENLFLVIGGFVLALFLYWVTFDLLNRYEFHITLSFVQILISFGIAFFGGILGGLKPAFYAVKMAPVEQIRNEEWL
;
A
#
# COMPACT_ATOMS: atom_id res chain seq x y z
N MET A 1 29.62 37.64 2.71
CA MET A 1 28.97 37.63 4.04
C MET A 1 29.13 36.24 4.67
N SER A 2 29.22 36.05 5.99
CA SER A 2 29.29 34.68 6.57
C SER A 2 27.96 33.96 6.44
N ILE A 3 27.95 32.63 6.25
CA ILE A 3 26.72 31.87 5.99
C ILE A 3 25.70 32.01 7.12
N LYS A 4 26.16 32.05 8.37
CA LYS A 4 25.34 32.30 9.56
C LYS A 4 24.60 33.64 9.49
N ARG A 5 25.27 34.71 9.02
CA ARG A 5 24.61 36.02 8.82
C ARG A 5 23.57 35.95 7.71
N ILE A 6 23.85 35.25 6.60
CA ILE A 6 22.90 35.11 5.49
C ILE A 6 21.63 34.37 5.97
N VAL A 7 21.78 33.30 6.75
CA VAL A 7 20.66 32.55 7.34
C VAL A 7 19.80 33.43 8.23
N ILE A 8 20.41 34.17 9.16
CA ILE A 8 19.69 35.08 10.07
C ILE A 8 18.96 36.19 9.31
N VAL A 9 19.61 36.78 8.30
CA VAL A 9 19.00 37.83 7.48
C VAL A 9 17.87 37.26 6.63
N GLY A 10 18.05 36.09 6.04
CA GLY A 10 17.02 35.39 5.26
C GLY A 10 15.79 35.10 6.10
N TRP A 11 15.97 34.56 7.32
CA TRP A 11 14.86 34.33 8.24
C TRP A 11 14.11 35.63 8.61
N ARG A 12 14.85 36.70 8.93
CA ARG A 12 14.24 38.01 9.21
C ARG A 12 13.48 38.57 8.01
N ASN A 13 13.97 38.35 6.80
CA ASN A 13 13.29 38.78 5.57
C ASN A 13 11.98 38.01 5.39
N VAL A 14 11.97 36.69 5.63
CA VAL A 14 10.74 35.88 5.61
C VAL A 14 9.75 36.35 6.68
N GLN A 15 10.20 36.65 7.90
CA GLN A 15 9.33 37.21 8.95
C GLN A 15 8.72 38.56 8.57
N LYS A 16 9.51 39.45 7.94
CA LYS A 16 9.00 40.72 7.40
C LYS A 16 7.97 40.46 6.30
N GLN A 17 8.24 39.53 5.39
CA GLN A 17 7.32 39.16 4.32
C GLN A 17 5.99 38.67 4.91
N PHE A 18 6.01 37.84 5.95
CA PHE A 18 4.80 37.41 6.66
C PHE A 18 4.02 38.55 7.32
N LYS A 19 4.71 39.59 7.80
CA LYS A 19 4.05 40.72 8.47
C LYS A 19 3.39 41.69 7.48
N TYR A 20 4.05 41.96 6.36
CA TYR A 20 3.61 43.00 5.41
C TYR A 20 2.92 42.44 4.17
N GLU A 21 3.25 41.21 3.76
CA GLU A 21 2.72 40.55 2.57
C GLU A 21 2.44 39.03 2.80
N PRO A 22 1.67 38.64 3.83
CA PRO A 22 1.48 37.23 4.21
C PRO A 22 0.98 36.32 3.08
N TRP A 23 0.14 36.82 2.17
CA TRP A 23 -0.40 36.05 1.06
C TRP A 23 0.69 35.46 0.15
N TYR A 24 1.82 36.14 -0.03
CA TYR A 24 2.95 35.59 -0.80
C TYR A 24 3.51 34.33 -0.15
N SER A 25 3.82 34.40 1.14
CA SER A 25 4.40 33.29 1.89
C SER A 25 3.40 32.15 2.07
N ILE A 26 2.12 32.46 2.32
CA ILE A 26 1.05 31.47 2.50
C ILE A 26 0.84 30.65 1.22
N ILE A 27 0.77 31.28 0.04
CA ILE A 27 0.55 30.56 -1.22
C ILE A 27 1.71 29.61 -1.53
N ILE A 28 2.96 30.02 -1.27
CA ILE A 28 4.14 29.16 -1.45
C ILE A 28 4.08 27.97 -0.49
N ILE A 29 3.79 28.23 0.79
CA ILE A 29 3.70 27.19 1.83
C ILE A 29 2.60 26.19 1.50
N LEU A 30 1.40 26.65 1.12
CA LEU A 30 0.29 25.77 0.73
C LEU A 30 0.62 24.94 -0.52
N GLY A 31 1.21 25.55 -1.55
CA GLY A 31 1.62 24.83 -2.76
C GLY A 31 2.60 23.70 -2.47
N PHE A 32 3.61 23.96 -1.65
CA PHE A 32 4.56 22.92 -1.21
C PHE A 32 3.97 21.93 -0.21
N ALA A 33 3.04 22.35 0.64
CA ALA A 33 2.35 21.46 1.56
C ALA A 33 1.54 20.40 0.80
N VAL A 34 0.78 20.81 -0.21
CA VAL A 34 0.02 19.87 -1.07
C VAL A 34 0.96 18.94 -1.84
N ALA A 35 2.00 19.50 -2.47
CA ALA A 35 2.98 18.71 -3.22
C ALA A 35 3.66 17.65 -2.34
N LEU A 36 4.19 18.05 -1.18
CA LEU A 36 4.93 17.14 -0.30
C LEU A 36 3.99 16.16 0.42
N TYR A 37 2.77 16.58 0.77
CA TYR A 37 1.76 15.67 1.30
C TYR A 37 1.48 14.55 0.30
N SER A 38 1.26 14.89 -0.98
CA SER A 38 1.01 13.89 -2.03
C SER A 38 2.19 12.91 -2.22
N VAL A 39 3.43 13.38 -2.11
CA VAL A 39 4.63 12.51 -2.16
C VAL A 39 4.61 11.52 -1.00
N ILE A 40 4.41 12.01 0.23
CA ILE A 40 4.44 11.19 1.44
C ILE A 40 3.32 10.13 1.39
N THR A 41 2.10 10.51 1.02
CA THR A 41 0.96 9.58 0.97
C THR A 41 1.15 8.51 -0.09
N VAL A 42 1.58 8.89 -1.31
CA VAL A 42 1.77 7.93 -2.41
C VAL A 42 2.87 6.94 -2.06
N ILE A 43 4.03 7.40 -1.59
CA ILE A 43 5.12 6.48 -1.20
C ILE A 43 4.68 5.56 -0.04
N GLY A 44 3.98 6.11 0.96
CA GLY A 44 3.48 5.35 2.10
C GLY A 44 2.48 4.24 1.70
N MET A 45 1.60 4.53 0.74
CA MET A 45 0.68 3.53 0.16
C MET A 45 1.44 2.45 -0.60
N PHE A 46 2.42 2.83 -1.44
CA PHE A 46 3.23 1.85 -2.18
C PHE A 46 4.05 0.93 -1.26
N GLU A 47 4.59 1.46 -0.16
CA GLU A 47 5.31 0.66 0.83
C GLU A 47 4.38 -0.26 1.61
N ALA A 48 3.20 0.20 1.99
CA ALA A 48 2.17 -0.60 2.65
C ALA A 48 1.74 -1.79 1.78
N GLU A 49 1.33 -1.51 0.55
CA GLU A 49 0.91 -2.51 -0.43
C GLU A 49 2.05 -3.50 -0.73
N ARG A 50 3.30 -3.02 -0.84
CA ARG A 50 4.46 -3.91 -1.01
C ARG A 50 4.69 -4.80 0.21
N ALA A 51 4.48 -4.29 1.42
CA ALA A 51 4.64 -5.05 2.64
C ALA A 51 3.55 -6.13 2.75
N GLU A 52 2.31 -5.79 2.41
CA GLU A 52 1.19 -6.71 2.36
C GLU A 52 1.39 -7.79 1.29
N MET A 53 1.80 -7.40 0.08
CA MET A 53 2.16 -8.33 -1.00
C MET A 53 3.32 -9.24 -0.58
N ARG A 54 4.34 -8.73 0.12
CA ARG A 54 5.39 -9.60 0.66
C ARG A 54 4.83 -10.58 1.70
N LYS A 55 3.87 -10.18 2.52
CA LYS A 55 3.32 -11.05 3.55
C LYS A 55 2.39 -12.13 2.97
N ASN A 56 1.48 -11.73 2.10
CA ASN A 56 0.48 -12.60 1.48
C ASN A 56 1.11 -13.56 0.47
N TYR A 57 2.23 -13.15 -0.15
CA TYR A 57 2.89 -13.95 -1.17
C TYR A 57 4.21 -14.55 -0.65
N PHE A 58 5.15 -13.82 -0.03
CA PHE A 58 6.43 -14.42 0.41
C PHE A 58 6.31 -15.32 1.65
N GLY A 59 6.19 -16.61 1.37
CA GLY A 59 6.43 -17.72 2.31
C GLY A 59 6.71 -19.03 1.57
N ASN A 60 5.91 -19.34 0.53
CA ASN A 60 5.92 -20.64 -0.17
C ASN A 60 5.71 -20.59 -1.71
N LEU A 61 5.90 -19.44 -2.39
CA LEU A 61 5.40 -19.21 -3.77
C LEU A 61 6.06 -20.01 -4.89
N LEU A 62 7.37 -20.30 -4.79
CA LEU A 62 8.07 -20.83 -5.96
C LEU A 62 7.50 -22.18 -6.43
N GLY A 63 6.76 -22.88 -5.58
CA GLY A 63 6.04 -24.09 -5.96
C GLY A 63 4.54 -24.05 -5.74
N ARG A 64 3.88 -22.91 -5.46
CA ARG A 64 2.41 -22.90 -5.29
C ARG A 64 1.72 -22.73 -6.64
N TYR A 65 0.91 -23.73 -7.01
CA TYR A 65 0.02 -23.71 -8.16
C TYR A 65 -1.41 -23.82 -7.67
N VAL A 66 -2.28 -22.97 -8.20
CA VAL A 66 -3.71 -22.93 -7.90
C VAL A 66 -4.44 -23.48 -9.10
N VAL A 67 -5.20 -24.55 -8.93
CA VAL A 67 -6.13 -25.04 -9.94
C VAL A 67 -7.49 -24.45 -9.62
N GLU A 68 -7.95 -23.54 -10.48
CA GLU A 68 -9.25 -22.87 -10.39
C GLU A 68 -10.22 -23.62 -11.29
N PHE A 69 -11.26 -24.21 -10.73
CA PHE A 69 -12.30 -24.85 -11.54
C PHE A 69 -13.32 -23.78 -11.94
N LEU A 70 -13.43 -23.57 -13.23
CA LEU A 70 -14.35 -22.63 -13.85
C LEU A 70 -15.62 -23.42 -14.21
N ASN A 71 -16.80 -22.90 -13.85
CA ASN A 71 -18.14 -23.33 -14.29
C ASN A 71 -19.00 -24.17 -13.32
N ASN A 72 -20.29 -23.79 -13.29
CA ASN A 72 -21.37 -24.03 -12.32
C ASN A 72 -21.89 -25.48 -12.14
N ASN A 73 -21.13 -26.51 -12.50
CA ASN A 73 -21.62 -27.91 -12.48
C ASN A 73 -21.02 -28.79 -11.38
N GLY A 74 -20.43 -28.18 -10.35
CA GLY A 74 -19.98 -28.86 -9.13
C GLY A 74 -18.49 -29.17 -9.09
N LEU A 75 -18.06 -29.79 -8.00
CA LEU A 75 -16.70 -30.29 -7.80
C LEU A 75 -16.23 -31.09 -9.02
N PRO A 76 -14.92 -31.13 -9.34
CA PRO A 76 -14.39 -32.15 -10.23
C PRO A 76 -14.93 -33.52 -9.84
N ALA A 77 -15.29 -34.32 -10.85
CA ALA A 77 -16.02 -35.58 -10.70
C ALA A 77 -15.35 -36.56 -9.71
N ASP A 78 -14.03 -36.46 -9.52
CA ASP A 78 -13.28 -37.22 -8.53
C ASP A 78 -12.13 -36.40 -7.90
N LEU A 79 -12.48 -35.42 -7.05
CA LEU A 79 -11.51 -34.60 -6.30
C LEU A 79 -10.67 -35.45 -5.34
N GLN A 80 -11.26 -36.50 -4.76
CA GLN A 80 -10.56 -37.40 -3.85
C GLN A 80 -9.50 -38.22 -4.60
N GLY A 81 -9.83 -38.81 -5.75
CA GLY A 81 -8.89 -39.52 -6.61
C GLY A 81 -7.78 -38.62 -7.14
N LEU A 82 -8.08 -37.37 -7.50
CA LEU A 82 -7.06 -36.38 -7.87
C LEU A 82 -6.07 -36.14 -6.72
N THR A 83 -6.56 -35.89 -5.51
CA THR A 83 -5.69 -35.66 -4.35
C THR A 83 -4.85 -36.89 -4.00
N ASP A 84 -5.40 -38.10 -4.10
CA ASP A 84 -4.69 -39.33 -3.81
C ASP A 84 -3.64 -39.68 -4.87
N GLN A 85 -3.88 -39.33 -6.13
CA GLN A 85 -2.90 -39.44 -7.20
C GLN A 85 -1.75 -38.43 -7.00
N LEU A 86 -2.06 -37.19 -6.65
CA LEU A 86 -1.08 -36.14 -6.38
C LEU A 86 -0.22 -36.48 -5.16
N LYS A 87 -0.79 -37.03 -4.08
CA LYS A 87 -0.01 -37.48 -2.89
C LYS A 87 1.10 -38.47 -3.21
N LYS A 88 1.00 -39.25 -4.31
CA LYS A 88 2.04 -40.19 -4.73
C LYS A 88 3.29 -39.48 -5.29
N TRP A 89 3.20 -38.20 -5.62
CA TRP A 89 4.28 -37.44 -6.24
C TRP A 89 5.29 -36.95 -5.18
N SER A 90 6.56 -37.34 -5.31
CA SER A 90 7.61 -37.06 -4.32
C SER A 90 8.01 -35.58 -4.20
N ASN A 91 7.65 -34.77 -5.20
CA ASN A 91 7.93 -33.34 -5.27
C ASN A 91 6.82 -32.47 -4.69
N ILE A 92 5.68 -33.05 -4.30
CA ILE A 92 4.61 -32.33 -3.61
C ILE A 92 4.96 -32.24 -2.13
N GLU A 93 4.84 -31.03 -1.61
CA GLU A 93 5.04 -30.71 -0.20
C GLU A 93 3.70 -30.67 0.52
N LYS A 94 2.68 -30.07 -0.11
CA LYS A 94 1.37 -29.86 0.49
C LYS A 94 0.28 -29.73 -0.57
N ILE A 95 -0.95 -30.11 -0.22
CA ILE A 95 -2.16 -29.93 -1.05
C ILE A 95 -3.28 -29.40 -0.15
N GLU A 96 -3.92 -28.31 -0.55
CA GLU A 96 -5.15 -27.80 0.08
C GLU A 96 -6.19 -27.55 -1.00
N CYS A 97 -7.40 -28.06 -0.81
CA CYS A 97 -8.56 -27.50 -1.49
C CYS A 97 -9.13 -26.40 -0.59
N PHE A 98 -9.70 -25.37 -1.17
CA PHE A 98 -10.45 -24.37 -0.42
C PHE A 98 -11.56 -23.81 -1.30
N TYR A 99 -12.62 -23.38 -0.63
CA TYR A 99 -13.76 -22.72 -1.24
C TYR A 99 -14.07 -21.50 -0.38
N GLU A 100 -14.05 -20.31 -0.96
CA GLU A 100 -14.29 -19.07 -0.23
C GLU A 100 -15.62 -18.48 -0.67
N ILE A 101 -16.56 -18.33 0.26
CA ILE A 101 -17.77 -17.52 0.05
C ILE A 101 -17.52 -16.14 0.67
N PRO A 102 -17.57 -15.05 -0.11
CA PRO A 102 -17.65 -13.72 0.47
C PRO A 102 -19.03 -13.55 1.13
N LEU A 103 -19.09 -13.17 2.41
CA LEU A 103 -20.35 -12.75 3.04
C LEU A 103 -20.52 -11.23 2.94
N ASP A 104 -21.78 -10.78 2.93
CA ASP A 104 -22.13 -9.37 3.08
C ASP A 104 -21.78 -8.85 4.50
N TYR A 105 -21.43 -7.55 4.59
CA TYR A 105 -21.06 -6.79 5.81
C TYR A 105 -19.59 -6.83 6.29
N GLY A 106 -18.62 -7.12 5.43
CA GLY A 106 -17.19 -6.99 5.80
C GLY A 106 -16.68 -8.07 6.77
N GLU A 107 -17.48 -9.11 6.95
CA GLU A 107 -17.15 -10.35 7.63
C GLU A 107 -16.83 -11.40 6.55
N ILE A 108 -15.66 -12.05 6.61
CA ILE A 108 -15.32 -13.12 5.64
C ILE A 108 -15.71 -14.46 6.27
N VAL A 109 -16.57 -15.25 5.63
CA VAL A 109 -16.72 -16.67 5.98
C VAL A 109 -16.21 -17.52 4.84
N GLY A 110 -14.89 -17.76 4.87
CA GLY A 110 -14.25 -18.70 3.95
C GLY A 110 -14.51 -20.15 4.37
N GLY A 111 -15.49 -20.81 3.76
CA GLY A 111 -15.80 -22.23 3.96
C GLY A 111 -14.68 -23.17 3.49
N LEU A 112 -13.66 -23.39 4.31
CA LEU A 112 -12.47 -24.15 3.89
C LEU A 112 -12.68 -25.67 3.72
N TRP A 113 -12.67 -26.15 2.47
CA TRP A 113 -12.64 -27.57 2.08
C TRP A 113 -11.21 -28.18 2.29
N MET A 114 -10.77 -28.51 3.51
CA MET A 114 -9.36 -28.89 3.77
C MET A 114 -8.98 -30.40 3.68
N SER A 115 -7.73 -30.66 3.28
CA SER A 115 -7.05 -31.97 3.15
C SER A 115 -6.59 -32.55 4.52
N PRO A 116 -6.36 -33.87 4.67
CA PRO A 116 -5.96 -34.54 5.92
C PRO A 116 -4.83 -33.95 6.80
N ASN A 117 -3.91 -33.13 6.28
CA ASN A 117 -2.66 -32.74 6.98
C ASN A 117 -2.67 -31.32 7.59
N VAL A 118 -3.84 -30.82 7.98
CA VAL A 118 -4.01 -29.39 8.30
C VAL A 118 -3.55 -28.98 9.69
N SER A 119 -3.53 -29.91 10.64
CA SER A 119 -3.00 -29.66 11.98
C SER A 119 -1.54 -29.21 11.98
N GLU A 120 -0.78 -29.48 10.92
CA GLU A 120 0.61 -29.04 10.76
C GLU A 120 0.74 -27.64 10.13
N ILE A 121 -0.35 -27.09 9.60
CA ILE A 121 -0.34 -25.86 8.80
C ILE A 121 -0.77 -24.64 9.61
N TYR A 122 -1.79 -24.80 10.46
CA TYR A 122 -2.34 -23.71 11.24
C TYR A 122 -1.91 -23.83 12.69
N GLN A 123 -1.31 -22.77 13.20
CA GLN A 123 -0.99 -22.68 14.62
C GLN A 123 -2.29 -22.48 15.39
N VAL A 124 -2.72 -23.52 16.10
CA VAL A 124 -3.91 -23.50 16.95
C VAL A 124 -3.54 -22.78 18.26
N GLU A 125 -4.24 -21.69 18.58
CA GLU A 125 -4.06 -21.00 19.86
C GLU A 125 -4.87 -21.66 20.98
N LYS A 126 -6.09 -22.08 20.65
CA LYS A 126 -7.04 -22.68 21.60
C LYS A 126 -7.74 -23.87 20.96
N GLY A 127 -7.84 -24.97 21.69
CA GLY A 127 -8.58 -26.16 21.24
C GLY A 127 -7.78 -27.01 20.27
N ARG A 128 -8.41 -27.46 19.19
CA ARG A 128 -7.79 -28.30 18.15
C ARG A 128 -8.34 -27.97 16.76
N PHE A 129 -7.65 -28.45 15.74
CA PHE A 129 -8.15 -28.42 14.36
C PHE A 129 -8.97 -29.68 14.03
N PHE A 130 -9.59 -29.73 12.84
CA PHE A 130 -10.33 -30.89 12.34
C PHE A 130 -9.44 -32.14 12.27
N THR A 131 -10.02 -33.28 12.65
CA THR A 131 -9.44 -34.60 12.36
C THR A 131 -9.86 -35.08 10.98
N PHE A 132 -9.12 -36.05 10.42
CA PHE A 132 -9.47 -36.62 9.10
C PHE A 132 -10.82 -37.35 9.10
N GLU A 133 -11.24 -37.92 10.22
CA GLU A 133 -12.57 -38.54 10.35
C GLU A 133 -13.68 -37.48 10.31
N GLU A 134 -13.54 -36.39 11.06
CA GLU A 134 -14.50 -35.26 11.07
C GLU A 134 -14.62 -34.59 9.70
N MET A 135 -13.50 -34.48 8.95
CA MET A 135 -13.54 -33.97 7.57
C MET A 135 -14.39 -34.84 6.64
N ASN A 136 -14.53 -36.12 6.96
CA ASN A 136 -15.27 -37.08 6.16
C ASN A 136 -16.71 -37.31 6.63
N HIS A 137 -17.07 -36.78 7.80
CA HIS A 137 -18.40 -36.87 8.38
C HIS A 137 -19.27 -35.66 8.00
N LYS A 138 -20.57 -35.78 8.22
CA LYS A 138 -21.56 -34.71 7.98
C LYS A 138 -21.74 -33.77 9.17
N GLU A 139 -21.06 -34.05 10.28
CA GLU A 139 -21.18 -33.26 11.51
C GLU A 139 -20.55 -31.88 11.33
N LEU A 140 -21.28 -30.84 11.71
CA LEU A 140 -20.80 -29.47 11.61
C LEU A 140 -19.90 -29.15 12.80
N VAL A 141 -18.59 -29.10 12.55
CA VAL A 141 -17.59 -28.57 13.48
C VAL A 141 -16.97 -27.30 12.91
N ILE A 142 -16.66 -26.36 13.79
CA ILE A 142 -16.26 -25.00 13.40
C ILE A 142 -14.91 -24.67 14.04
N VAL A 143 -14.01 -24.08 13.26
CA VAL A 143 -12.78 -23.45 13.76
C VAL A 143 -12.78 -21.97 13.37
N LEU A 144 -12.52 -21.09 14.33
CA LEU A 144 -12.57 -19.64 14.12
C LEU A 144 -11.16 -19.04 14.02
N SER A 145 -11.00 -17.98 13.24
CA SER A 145 -9.79 -17.16 13.36
C SER A 145 -9.87 -16.22 14.56
N LYS A 146 -8.70 -15.97 15.17
CA LYS A 146 -8.56 -15.01 16.28
C LYS A 146 -9.07 -13.61 15.90
N ARG A 147 -8.84 -13.16 14.67
CA ARG A 147 -9.29 -11.83 14.22
C ARG A 147 -10.81 -11.72 14.19
N LEU A 148 -11.51 -12.76 13.72
CA LEU A 148 -12.96 -12.80 13.75
C LEU A 148 -13.49 -12.81 15.19
N LEU A 149 -12.85 -13.59 16.07
CA LEU A 149 -13.22 -13.62 17.47
C LEU A 149 -13.15 -12.24 18.14
N ASN A 150 -12.11 -11.46 17.84
CA ASN A 150 -11.94 -10.11 18.38
C ASN A 150 -13.00 -9.12 17.85
N GLN A 151 -13.60 -9.38 16.69
CA GLN A 151 -14.67 -8.58 16.11
C GLN A 151 -16.05 -8.94 16.66
N LEU A 152 -16.19 -10.13 17.26
CA LEU A 152 -17.44 -10.65 17.82
C LEU A 152 -17.38 -10.64 19.36
N PRO A 153 -17.62 -9.49 20.03
CA PRO A 153 -17.46 -9.34 21.47
C PRO A 153 -18.41 -10.21 22.32
N PHE A 154 -19.41 -10.83 21.70
CA PHE A 154 -20.35 -11.75 22.35
C PHE A 154 -19.76 -13.15 22.63
N LEU A 155 -18.62 -13.49 22.01
CA LEU A 155 -17.94 -14.77 22.19
C LEU A 155 -16.93 -14.68 23.35
N THR A 156 -17.35 -15.14 24.53
CA THR A 156 -16.63 -15.12 25.82
C THR A 156 -15.33 -15.94 25.82
N GLU A 157 -14.41 -15.73 26.79
CA GLU A 157 -13.09 -16.42 26.87
C GLU A 157 -13.09 -17.97 26.75
N GLN A 158 -14.22 -18.62 27.04
CA GLN A 158 -14.46 -20.06 26.93
C GLN A 158 -15.32 -20.42 25.70
N ILE A 159 -14.80 -20.13 24.50
CA ILE A 159 -15.47 -20.37 23.20
C ILE A 159 -15.55 -21.87 22.83
N ILE A 160 -14.55 -22.67 23.22
CA ILE A 160 -14.48 -24.08 22.81
C ILE A 160 -15.66 -24.86 23.41
N GLY A 161 -16.35 -25.63 22.58
CA GLY A 161 -17.52 -26.43 22.94
C GLY A 161 -18.86 -25.69 22.86
N GLN A 162 -18.85 -24.39 22.53
CA GLN A 162 -20.09 -23.66 22.29
C GLN A 162 -20.67 -24.03 20.92
N GLN A 163 -22.00 -24.07 20.83
CA GLN A 163 -22.68 -24.26 19.56
C GLN A 163 -23.08 -22.92 18.95
N ILE A 164 -22.73 -22.72 17.68
CA ILE A 164 -23.13 -21.56 16.87
C ILE A 164 -24.05 -22.05 15.76
N GLN A 165 -25.10 -21.29 15.49
CA GLN A 165 -25.95 -21.52 14.34
C GLN A 165 -25.30 -20.93 13.08
N TYR A 166 -25.07 -21.77 12.07
CA TYR A 166 -24.54 -21.42 10.75
C TYR A 166 -25.49 -21.93 9.67
N TYR A 167 -26.06 -21.02 8.85
CA TYR A 167 -27.05 -21.37 7.81
C TYR A 167 -28.18 -22.31 8.31
N GLY A 168 -28.70 -22.04 9.50
CA GLY A 168 -29.78 -22.84 10.08
C GLY A 168 -29.34 -24.14 10.78
N THR A 169 -28.07 -24.53 10.66
CA THR A 169 -27.50 -25.74 11.30
C THR A 169 -26.63 -25.36 12.49
N TYR A 170 -26.74 -26.08 13.60
CA TYR A 170 -25.88 -25.85 14.76
C TYR A 170 -24.56 -26.59 14.61
N GLY A 171 -23.45 -25.90 14.86
CA GLY A 171 -22.11 -26.44 14.81
C GLY A 171 -21.31 -26.11 16.06
N GLU A 172 -20.51 -27.07 16.53
CA GLU A 172 -19.66 -26.88 17.71
C GLU A 172 -18.34 -26.23 17.35
N ILE A 173 -17.91 -25.23 18.13
CA ILE A 173 -16.61 -24.60 17.97
C ILE A 173 -15.54 -25.45 18.65
N ILE A 174 -14.64 -26.04 17.88
CA ILE A 174 -13.62 -26.96 18.40
C ILE A 174 -12.24 -26.29 18.55
N GLY A 175 -12.04 -25.12 17.94
CA GLY A 175 -10.75 -24.43 18.02
C GLY A 175 -10.74 -22.99 17.52
N VAL A 176 -9.66 -22.29 17.89
CA VAL A 176 -9.32 -20.96 17.42
C VAL A 176 -7.89 -20.98 16.89
N ILE A 177 -7.71 -20.51 15.66
CA ILE A 177 -6.41 -20.42 14.99
C ILE A 177 -5.95 -18.97 14.87
N ASP A 178 -4.63 -18.78 14.86
CA ASP A 178 -4.06 -17.48 14.53
C ASP A 178 -4.09 -17.29 13.00
N ASN A 179 -5.02 -16.45 12.54
CA ASN A 179 -5.11 -16.05 11.14
C ASN A 179 -5.48 -14.57 11.06
N GLU A 180 -4.81 -13.87 10.15
CA GLU A 180 -4.94 -12.44 9.93
C GLU A 180 -6.21 -12.04 9.20
N LYS A 181 -6.90 -13.00 8.57
CA LYS A 181 -8.24 -12.78 8.01
C LYS A 181 -9.30 -13.21 9.03
N PRO A 182 -10.40 -12.46 9.18
CA PRO A 182 -11.53 -12.89 10.00
C PRO A 182 -12.28 -14.01 9.26
N VAL A 183 -12.05 -15.30 9.58
CA VAL A 183 -12.54 -16.44 8.77
C VAL A 183 -13.10 -17.54 9.67
N ILE A 184 -14.16 -18.21 9.20
CA ILE A 184 -14.74 -19.42 9.79
C ILE A 184 -14.38 -20.62 8.92
N TYR A 185 -13.68 -21.59 9.50
CA TYR A 185 -13.34 -22.85 8.87
C TYR A 185 -14.44 -23.87 9.17
N ILE A 186 -14.87 -24.61 8.15
CA ILE A 186 -15.90 -25.66 8.24
C ILE A 186 -15.44 -26.82 7.38
N PRO A 187 -15.62 -28.09 7.80
CA PRO A 187 -15.54 -29.21 6.89
C PRO A 187 -16.56 -29.03 5.77
N LEU A 188 -16.14 -28.49 4.66
CA LEU A 188 -16.00 -29.34 3.51
C LEU A 188 -17.27 -30.14 3.08
N LYS A 189 -17.39 -31.41 3.52
CA LYS A 189 -18.57 -32.26 3.25
C LYS A 189 -19.80 -31.79 4.03
N ALA A 190 -19.64 -31.41 5.29
CA ALA A 190 -20.70 -30.78 6.08
C ALA A 190 -21.16 -29.48 5.42
N PHE A 191 -20.24 -28.70 4.86
CA PHE A 191 -20.54 -27.48 4.12
C PHE A 191 -21.45 -27.73 2.91
N PHE A 192 -21.18 -28.76 2.11
CA PHE A 192 -22.04 -29.16 0.98
C PHE A 192 -23.42 -29.68 1.39
N GLU A 193 -23.58 -30.20 2.60
CA GLU A 193 -24.88 -30.65 3.10
C GLU A 193 -25.75 -29.48 3.58
N ILE A 194 -25.12 -28.39 4.03
CA ILE A 194 -25.80 -27.23 4.63
C ILE A 194 -26.21 -26.21 3.56
N ILE A 195 -25.41 -26.05 2.52
CA ILE A 195 -25.61 -25.02 1.49
C ILE A 195 -25.92 -25.67 0.14
N ASP A 196 -27.08 -25.35 -0.44
CA ASP A 196 -27.42 -25.74 -1.81
C ASP A 196 -26.62 -24.90 -2.80
N LEU A 197 -25.46 -25.45 -3.18
CA LEU A 197 -24.44 -24.76 -3.97
C LEU A 197 -24.77 -24.62 -5.45
N SER A 198 -25.90 -25.17 -5.92
CA SER A 198 -26.37 -25.03 -7.31
C SER A 198 -26.47 -23.57 -7.78
N GLN A 199 -26.46 -22.59 -6.86
CA GLN A 199 -26.52 -21.15 -7.16
C GLN A 199 -25.24 -20.36 -6.86
N MET A 200 -24.17 -20.97 -6.31
CA MET A 200 -23.00 -20.22 -5.80
C MET A 200 -21.63 -20.81 -6.19
N LEU A 201 -21.58 -21.73 -7.17
CA LEU A 201 -20.38 -22.52 -7.54
C LEU A 201 -19.23 -21.77 -8.24
N ASP A 202 -19.05 -20.49 -7.97
CA ASP A 202 -17.85 -19.78 -8.37
C ASP A 202 -16.71 -20.05 -7.35
N ASN A 203 -15.51 -20.36 -7.84
CA ASN A 203 -14.24 -20.33 -7.09
C ASN A 203 -13.87 -21.53 -6.19
N ILE A 204 -14.06 -22.78 -6.63
CA ILE A 204 -13.33 -23.90 -5.99
C ILE A 204 -11.86 -23.83 -6.43
N GLN A 205 -10.95 -23.74 -5.45
CA GLN A 205 -9.52 -23.63 -5.70
C GLN A 205 -8.76 -24.79 -5.05
N LEU A 206 -8.03 -25.56 -5.85
CA LEU A 206 -7.08 -26.57 -5.37
C LEU A 206 -5.66 -25.99 -5.40
N ASN A 207 -5.15 -25.64 -4.23
CA ASN A 207 -3.75 -25.26 -4.03
C ASN A 207 -2.85 -26.50 -3.94
N ILE A 208 -1.78 -26.48 -4.70
CA ILE A 208 -0.74 -27.51 -4.70
C ILE A 208 0.59 -26.82 -4.48
N TRP A 209 1.31 -27.21 -3.43
CA TRP A 209 2.67 -26.75 -3.14
C TRP A 209 3.67 -27.81 -3.53
N PHE A 210 4.59 -27.44 -4.39
CA PHE A 210 5.76 -28.23 -4.76
C PHE A 210 6.99 -27.73 -4.00
N LYS A 211 7.88 -28.66 -3.63
CA LYS A 211 9.17 -28.34 -2.98
C LYS A 211 10.05 -27.39 -3.79
N LYS A 212 9.87 -27.39 -5.12
CA LYS A 212 10.50 -26.50 -6.10
C LYS A 212 9.50 -26.23 -7.23
N GLY A 213 9.65 -25.09 -7.90
CA GLY A 213 8.83 -24.76 -9.07
C GLY A 213 8.90 -25.82 -10.16
N LEU A 214 7.79 -25.97 -10.89
CA LEU A 214 7.65 -26.97 -11.93
C LEU A 214 8.42 -26.54 -13.18
N LYS A 215 9.15 -27.48 -13.78
CA LYS A 215 9.64 -27.34 -15.16
C LYS A 215 8.48 -27.48 -16.15
N ALA A 216 8.65 -26.98 -17.38
CA ALA A 216 7.62 -27.04 -18.43
C ALA A 216 6.99 -28.43 -18.61
N ASN A 217 7.80 -29.51 -18.63
CA ASN A 217 7.28 -30.87 -18.75
C ASN A 217 6.46 -31.32 -17.53
N GLN A 218 6.84 -30.88 -16.33
CA GLN A 218 6.12 -31.22 -15.10
C GLN A 218 4.82 -30.43 -14.98
N TYR A 219 4.81 -29.18 -15.45
CA TYR A 219 3.62 -28.37 -15.57
C TYR A 219 2.61 -28.98 -16.54
N LYS A 220 3.07 -29.45 -17.70
CA LYS A 220 2.23 -30.17 -18.66
C LYS A 220 1.66 -31.47 -18.06
N ASN A 221 2.48 -32.24 -17.35
CA ASN A 221 2.01 -33.45 -16.65
C ASN A 221 0.97 -33.13 -15.57
N LEU A 222 1.11 -32.00 -14.85
CA LEU A 222 0.10 -31.53 -13.91
C LEU A 222 -1.20 -31.19 -14.63
N GLN A 223 -1.14 -30.47 -15.75
CA GLN A 223 -2.32 -30.16 -16.57
C GLN A 223 -3.04 -31.41 -17.06
N GLU A 224 -2.30 -32.39 -17.58
CA GLU A 224 -2.86 -33.67 -18.06
C GLU A 224 -3.49 -34.48 -16.92
N THR A 225 -2.84 -34.50 -15.75
CA THR A 225 -3.38 -35.17 -14.54
C THR A 225 -4.67 -34.50 -14.08
N VAL A 226 -4.69 -33.17 -13.96
CA VAL A 226 -5.90 -32.44 -13.57
C VAL A 226 -7.02 -32.67 -14.59
N ALA A 227 -6.72 -32.62 -15.89
CA ALA A 227 -7.72 -32.86 -16.95
C ALA A 227 -8.36 -34.25 -16.84
N GLN A 228 -7.60 -35.28 -16.46
CA GLN A 228 -8.11 -36.64 -16.33
C GLN A 228 -9.18 -36.77 -15.22
N TYR A 229 -9.04 -36.01 -14.14
CA TYR A 229 -9.94 -36.07 -12.97
C TYR A 229 -10.96 -34.92 -12.93
N ALA A 230 -10.76 -33.86 -13.72
CA ALA A 230 -11.68 -32.73 -13.85
C ALA A 230 -12.98 -33.14 -14.58
N GLY A 231 -12.94 -34.18 -15.42
CA GLY A 231 -14.11 -34.60 -16.19
C GLY A 231 -14.53 -33.52 -17.20
N ASN A 232 -15.76 -33.02 -17.07
CA ASN A 232 -16.30 -31.95 -17.93
C ASN A 232 -16.10 -30.54 -17.34
N SER A 233 -15.49 -30.41 -16.15
CA SER A 233 -15.25 -29.11 -15.53
C SER A 233 -14.15 -28.36 -16.26
N GLU A 234 -14.38 -27.10 -16.63
CA GLU A 234 -13.32 -26.23 -17.11
C GLU A 234 -12.39 -25.91 -15.94
N PHE A 235 -11.09 -25.80 -16.20
CA PHE A 235 -10.13 -25.46 -15.16
C PHE A 235 -8.99 -24.63 -15.72
N GLU A 236 -8.45 -23.76 -14.86
CA GLU A 236 -7.25 -23.00 -15.12
C GLU A 236 -6.22 -23.32 -14.04
N ILE A 237 -4.99 -23.64 -14.46
CA ILE A 237 -3.88 -23.79 -13.53
C ILE A 237 -3.11 -22.48 -13.53
N VAL A 238 -3.11 -21.79 -12.40
CA VAL A 238 -2.42 -20.53 -12.25
C VAL A 238 -1.31 -20.68 -11.22
N SER A 239 -0.08 -20.41 -11.64
CA SER A 239 1.04 -20.30 -10.71
C SER A 239 0.83 -19.08 -9.82
N SER A 240 0.94 -19.23 -8.50
CA SER A 240 0.91 -18.07 -7.59
C SER A 240 2.08 -17.12 -7.86
N TYR A 241 3.16 -17.61 -8.46
CA TYR A 241 4.26 -16.77 -8.93
C TYR A 241 3.85 -15.90 -10.13
N ASP A 242 3.08 -16.44 -11.07
CA ASP A 242 2.61 -15.68 -12.23
C ASP A 242 1.55 -14.66 -11.81
N LYS A 243 0.58 -15.04 -10.95
CA LYS A 243 -0.35 -14.07 -10.32
C LYS A 243 0.39 -12.98 -9.55
N TYR A 244 1.40 -13.33 -8.76
CA TYR A 244 2.22 -12.33 -8.05
C TYR A 244 2.93 -11.38 -9.02
N LYS A 245 3.49 -11.91 -10.11
CA LYS A 245 4.17 -11.10 -11.13
C LYS A 245 3.20 -10.15 -11.84
N ASP A 246 2.01 -10.61 -12.16
CA ASP A 246 0.98 -9.79 -12.81
C ASP A 246 0.47 -8.71 -11.86
N SER A 247 0.16 -9.03 -10.60
CA SER A 247 -0.20 -8.04 -9.57
C SER A 247 0.92 -7.02 -9.34
N LEU A 248 2.19 -7.44 -9.35
CA LEU A 248 3.31 -6.50 -9.31
C LEU A 248 3.30 -5.58 -10.53
N MET A 249 3.08 -6.12 -11.73
CA MET A 249 3.08 -5.31 -12.96
C MET A 249 1.95 -4.28 -12.98
N GLU A 250 0.76 -4.65 -12.52
CA GLU A 250 -0.37 -3.73 -12.31
C GLU A 250 0.00 -2.64 -11.30
N MET A 251 0.58 -3.03 -10.16
CA MET A 251 1.08 -2.09 -9.15
C MET A 251 2.13 -1.12 -9.72
N TRP A 252 3.05 -1.62 -10.55
CA TRP A 252 4.06 -0.78 -11.21
C TRP A 252 3.44 0.21 -12.19
N LEU A 253 2.42 -0.18 -12.95
CA LEU A 253 1.72 0.70 -13.87
C LEU A 253 0.97 1.82 -13.13
N VAL A 254 0.15 1.45 -12.14
CA VAL A 254 -0.59 2.41 -11.30
C VAL A 254 0.38 3.34 -10.57
N GLY A 255 1.47 2.79 -10.04
CA GLY A 255 2.50 3.58 -9.35
C GLY A 255 3.28 4.51 -10.24
N SER A 256 3.55 4.12 -11.48
CA SER A 256 4.19 5.00 -12.45
C SER A 256 3.29 6.20 -12.77
N PHE A 257 1.98 5.97 -12.93
CA PHE A 257 1.02 7.04 -13.16
C PHE A 257 0.89 7.98 -11.94
N ALA A 258 0.77 7.42 -10.74
CA ALA A 258 0.73 8.20 -9.50
C ALA A 258 1.99 9.07 -9.33
N LEU A 259 3.17 8.51 -9.62
CA LEU A 259 4.44 9.22 -9.54
C LEU A 259 4.51 10.37 -10.55
N LEU A 260 4.01 10.18 -11.78
CA LEU A 260 3.93 11.25 -12.78
C LEU A 260 3.06 12.42 -12.30
N VAL A 261 1.89 12.13 -11.71
CA VAL A 261 0.99 13.15 -11.15
C VAL A 261 1.69 13.92 -10.02
N VAL A 262 2.29 13.20 -9.08
CA VAL A 262 3.04 13.81 -7.96
C VAL A 262 4.19 14.68 -8.44
N CYS A 263 4.96 14.21 -9.43
CA CYS A 263 6.01 15.01 -10.07
C CYS A 263 5.44 16.27 -10.72
N GLY A 264 4.30 16.18 -11.41
CA GLY A 264 3.61 17.33 -12.00
C GLY A 264 3.22 18.37 -10.94
N ILE A 265 2.61 17.94 -9.83
CA ILE A 265 2.23 18.83 -8.72
C ILE A 265 3.46 19.52 -8.12
N PHE A 266 4.55 18.78 -7.92
CA PHE A 266 5.80 19.34 -7.38
C PHE A 266 6.44 20.36 -8.32
N ILE A 267 6.44 20.09 -9.63
CA ILE A 267 6.92 21.04 -10.65
C ILE A 267 6.06 22.31 -10.62
N LEU A 268 4.74 22.18 -10.56
CA LEU A 268 3.82 23.32 -10.46
C LEU A 268 4.07 24.14 -9.19
N ALA A 269 4.28 23.50 -8.04
CA ALA A 269 4.63 24.18 -6.79
C ALA A 269 5.95 24.97 -6.92
N THR A 270 6.96 24.38 -7.57
CA THR A 270 8.27 25.02 -7.79
C THR A 270 8.17 26.21 -8.76
N ILE A 271 7.39 26.08 -9.84
CA ILE A 271 7.14 27.17 -10.80
C ILE A 271 6.36 28.31 -10.13
N ASN A 272 5.34 27.98 -9.34
CA ASN A 272 4.54 28.95 -8.60
C ASN A 272 5.44 29.75 -7.64
N MET A 273 6.28 29.04 -6.88
CA MET A 273 7.25 29.66 -5.99
C MET A 273 8.26 30.55 -6.72
N ALA A 274 8.80 30.11 -7.87
CA ALA A 274 9.71 30.93 -8.66
C ALA A 274 9.03 32.23 -9.13
N THR A 275 7.76 32.14 -9.55
CA THR A 275 6.95 33.28 -10.00
C THR A 275 6.70 34.26 -8.85
N ILE A 276 6.26 33.78 -7.69
CA ILE A 276 5.99 34.61 -6.52
C ILE A 276 7.27 35.25 -5.98
N SER A 277 8.36 34.47 -5.89
CA SER A 277 9.68 34.95 -5.45
C SER A 277 10.22 36.05 -6.37
N TYR A 278 10.04 35.90 -7.69
CA TYR A 278 10.37 36.93 -8.67
C TYR A 278 9.64 38.25 -8.43
N PHE A 279 8.32 38.22 -8.23
CA PHE A 279 7.55 39.44 -7.92
C PHE A 279 7.98 40.07 -6.59
N GLY A 280 8.25 39.25 -5.57
CA GLY A 280 8.77 39.73 -4.30
C GLY A 280 10.14 40.40 -4.43
N ILE A 281 11.00 39.90 -5.31
CA ILE A 281 12.31 40.52 -5.64
C ILE A 281 12.12 41.85 -6.36
N MET A 282 11.18 41.94 -7.31
CA MET A 282 10.91 43.20 -8.03
C MET A 282 10.50 44.32 -7.07
N ARG A 283 9.64 44.03 -6.09
CA ARG A 283 9.19 45.02 -5.10
C ARG A 283 10.32 45.58 -4.24
N ARG A 284 11.32 44.75 -3.90
CA ARG A 284 12.50 45.14 -3.10
C ARG A 284 13.77 45.32 -3.92
N ARG A 285 13.66 45.57 -5.23
CA ARG A 285 14.82 45.76 -6.12
C ARG A 285 15.73 46.88 -5.63
N LYS A 286 15.17 48.01 -5.17
CA LYS A 286 15.94 49.15 -4.63
C LYS A 286 16.80 48.73 -3.44
N GLU A 287 16.26 47.96 -2.50
CA GLU A 287 17.03 47.45 -1.36
C GLU A 287 18.19 46.54 -1.80
N ILE A 288 17.97 45.68 -2.80
CA ILE A 288 18.99 44.77 -3.34
C ILE A 288 20.10 45.57 -4.05
N GLY A 289 19.74 46.60 -4.82
CA GLY A 289 20.67 47.51 -5.47
C GLY A 289 21.54 48.28 -4.47
N ILE A 290 20.92 48.84 -3.43
CA ILE A 290 21.64 49.51 -2.34
C ILE A 290 22.63 48.54 -1.66
N ARG A 291 22.20 47.31 -1.33
CA ARG A 291 23.09 46.30 -0.72
C ARG A 291 24.30 45.98 -1.60
N MET A 292 24.13 45.89 -2.92
CA MET A 292 25.25 45.65 -3.84
C MET A 292 26.15 46.89 -4.00
N ALA A 293 25.60 48.09 -3.99
CA ALA A 293 26.38 49.34 -3.99
C ALA A 293 27.29 49.47 -2.75
N PHE A 294 26.81 48.98 -1.59
CA PHE A 294 27.61 48.86 -0.36
C PHE A 294 28.57 47.65 -0.32
N GLY A 295 28.80 46.98 -1.46
CA GLY A 295 29.82 45.94 -1.61
C GLY A 295 29.36 44.50 -1.36
N ALA A 296 28.05 44.23 -1.27
CA ALA A 296 27.57 42.85 -1.24
C ALA A 296 27.89 42.11 -2.56
N ARG A 297 28.48 40.92 -2.47
CA ARG A 297 28.79 40.10 -3.66
C ARG A 297 27.50 39.58 -4.27
N LYS A 298 27.48 39.42 -5.60
CA LYS A 298 26.39 38.76 -6.35
C LYS A 298 26.00 37.40 -5.75
N SER A 299 27.01 36.61 -5.33
CA SER A 299 26.80 35.31 -4.69
C SER A 299 26.19 35.38 -3.29
N ASP A 300 26.39 36.48 -2.55
CA ASP A 300 25.74 36.68 -1.24
C ASP A 300 24.23 36.94 -1.43
N ILE A 301 23.85 37.70 -2.47
CA ILE A 301 22.44 37.95 -2.81
C ILE A 301 21.75 36.66 -3.28
N ILE A 302 22.42 35.87 -4.12
CA ILE A 302 21.87 34.58 -4.60
C ILE A 302 21.61 33.64 -3.43
N LYS A 303 22.59 33.47 -2.54
CA LYS A 303 22.45 32.62 -1.34
C LYS A 303 21.33 33.10 -0.43
N LEU A 304 21.18 34.42 -0.26
CA LEU A 304 20.11 34.99 0.56
C LEU A 304 18.73 34.61 0.03
N ILE A 305 18.50 34.76 -1.27
CA ILE A 305 17.20 34.44 -1.89
C ILE A 305 16.91 32.95 -1.81
N ILE A 306 17.90 32.09 -2.06
CA ILE A 306 17.74 30.63 -1.92
C ILE A 306 17.37 30.27 -0.47
N ILE A 307 18.01 30.89 0.53
CA ILE A 307 17.71 30.64 1.95
C ILE A 307 16.29 31.10 2.33
N GLU A 308 15.85 32.27 1.87
CA GLU A 308 14.47 32.73 2.10
C GLU A 308 13.45 31.72 1.54
N ASN A 309 13.72 31.24 0.34
CA ASN A 309 12.94 30.23 -0.34
C ASN A 309 12.93 28.88 0.41
N LEU A 310 14.09 28.44 0.91
CA LEU A 310 14.18 27.22 1.73
C LEU A 310 13.34 27.31 3.00
N PHE A 311 13.32 28.45 3.68
CA PHE A 311 12.47 28.62 4.88
C PHE A 311 10.97 28.46 4.56
N LEU A 312 10.51 29.01 3.44
CA LEU A 312 9.12 28.87 3.01
C LEU A 312 8.78 27.41 2.66
N VAL A 313 9.67 26.71 1.96
CA VAL A 313 9.46 25.30 1.61
C VAL A 313 9.50 24.39 2.84
N ILE A 314 10.38 24.66 3.81
CA ILE A 314 10.38 23.97 5.10
C ILE A 314 9.05 24.19 5.84
N GLY A 315 8.49 25.41 5.79
CA GLY A 315 7.15 25.68 6.30
C GLY A 315 6.07 24.81 5.64
N GLY A 316 6.13 24.68 4.31
CA GLY A 316 5.26 23.77 3.55
C GLY A 316 5.45 22.30 3.93
N PHE A 317 6.69 21.85 4.10
CA PHE A 317 7.02 20.48 4.53
C PHE A 317 6.48 20.15 5.92
N VAL A 318 6.67 21.06 6.89
CA VAL A 318 6.12 20.89 8.25
C VAL A 318 4.60 20.84 8.21
N LEU A 319 3.96 21.69 7.39
CA LEU A 319 2.52 21.65 7.19
C LEU A 319 2.06 20.34 6.54
N ALA A 320 2.80 19.81 5.55
CA ALA A 320 2.51 18.51 4.93
C ALA A 320 2.56 17.37 5.93
N LEU A 321 3.57 17.33 6.81
CA LEU A 321 3.68 16.34 7.87
C LEU A 321 2.55 16.46 8.89
N PHE A 322 2.16 17.70 9.24
CA PHE A 322 1.03 17.92 10.12
C PHE A 322 -0.28 17.44 9.50
N LEU A 323 -0.53 17.75 8.22
CA LEU A 323 -1.69 17.27 7.49
C LEU A 323 -1.73 15.75 7.41
N TYR A 324 -0.58 15.11 7.13
CA TYR A 324 -0.44 13.66 7.13
C TYR A 324 -0.78 13.05 8.48
N TRP A 325 -0.26 13.64 9.57
CA TRP A 325 -0.55 13.17 10.93
C TRP A 325 -2.04 13.27 11.27
N VAL A 326 -2.70 14.37 10.88
CA VAL A 326 -4.15 14.56 11.11
C VAL A 326 -4.99 13.58 10.28
N THR A 327 -4.57 13.27 9.04
CA THR A 327 -5.31 12.35 8.16
C THR A 327 -4.96 10.87 8.36
N PHE A 328 -3.92 10.56 9.14
CA PHE A 328 -3.41 9.19 9.32
C PHE A 328 -4.49 8.19 9.79
N ASP A 329 -5.20 8.51 10.87
CA ASP A 329 -6.25 7.63 11.41
C ASP A 329 -7.43 7.49 10.44
N LEU A 330 -7.77 8.56 9.73
CA LEU A 330 -8.85 8.54 8.74
C LEU A 330 -8.49 7.62 7.57
N LEU A 331 -7.25 7.73 7.06
CA LEU A 331 -6.77 6.92 5.93
C LEU A 331 -6.70 5.43 6.31
N ASN A 332 -6.29 5.11 7.53
CA ASN A 332 -6.23 3.72 8.00
C ASN A 332 -7.62 3.10 8.22
N ARG A 333 -8.66 3.91 8.50
CA ARG A 333 -10.05 3.41 8.59
C ARG A 333 -10.62 2.98 7.24
N TYR A 334 -10.12 3.54 6.14
CA TYR A 334 -10.51 3.16 4.78
C TYR A 334 -9.56 2.11 4.18
N GLU A 335 -8.90 1.31 5.01
CA GLU A 335 -8.03 0.18 4.61
C GLU A 335 -6.83 0.54 3.71
N PHE A 336 -6.45 1.81 3.61
CA PHE A 336 -5.24 2.21 2.86
C PHE A 336 -3.92 1.81 3.55
N HIS A 337 -3.99 1.26 4.77
CA HIS A 337 -2.88 0.72 5.58
C HIS A 337 -1.55 1.50 5.47
N ILE A 338 -1.61 2.83 5.50
CA ILE A 338 -0.46 3.66 5.15
C ILE A 338 0.61 3.56 6.25
N THR A 339 1.86 3.36 5.82
CA THR A 339 3.01 3.35 6.73
C THR A 339 3.84 4.62 6.54
N LEU A 340 4.27 5.24 7.65
CA LEU A 340 5.20 6.35 7.65
C LEU A 340 6.56 5.89 8.19
N SER A 341 7.52 5.73 7.29
CA SER A 341 8.90 5.38 7.66
C SER A 341 9.78 6.62 7.77
N PHE A 342 10.79 6.57 8.66
CA PHE A 342 11.81 7.62 8.78
C PHE A 342 12.52 7.89 7.44
N VAL A 343 12.72 6.86 6.62
CA VAL A 343 13.32 6.99 5.29
C VAL A 343 12.46 7.84 4.36
N GLN A 344 11.13 7.69 4.40
CA GLN A 344 10.21 8.49 3.60
C GLN A 344 10.27 9.97 4.00
N ILE A 345 10.34 10.28 5.29
CA ILE A 345 10.48 11.64 5.81
C ILE A 345 11.78 12.26 5.29
N LEU A 346 12.90 11.52 5.29
CA LEU A 346 14.18 11.98 4.75
C LEU A 346 14.13 12.22 3.24
N ILE A 347 13.50 11.33 2.48
CA ILE A 347 13.33 11.50 1.02
C ILE A 347 12.49 12.76 0.74
N SER A 348 11.36 12.92 1.42
CA SER A 348 10.48 14.07 1.27
C SER A 348 11.17 15.38 1.69
N PHE A 349 12.00 15.35 2.73
CA PHE A 349 12.85 16.48 3.11
C PHE A 349 13.87 16.81 2.01
N GLY A 350 14.51 15.80 1.42
CA GLY A 350 15.43 15.98 0.29
C GLY A 350 14.75 16.61 -0.94
N ILE A 351 13.53 16.16 -1.26
CA ILE A 351 12.70 16.72 -2.34
C ILE A 351 12.33 18.18 -2.03
N ALA A 352 11.89 18.46 -0.80
CA ALA A 352 11.60 19.82 -0.35
C ALA A 352 12.83 20.74 -0.46
N PHE A 353 13.99 20.28 0.00
CA PHE A 353 15.24 21.02 -0.09
C PHE A 353 15.62 21.33 -1.54
N PHE A 354 15.51 20.34 -2.42
CA PHE A 354 15.76 20.50 -3.86
C PHE A 354 14.78 21.49 -4.51
N GLY A 355 13.49 21.41 -4.17
CA GLY A 355 12.46 22.33 -4.65
C GLY A 355 12.72 23.79 -4.24
N GLY A 356 13.14 24.01 -2.99
CA GLY A 356 13.51 25.35 -2.51
C GLY A 356 14.71 25.95 -3.24
N ILE A 357 15.71 25.13 -3.57
CA ILE A 357 16.84 25.55 -4.40
C ILE A 357 16.37 25.89 -5.82
N LEU A 358 15.67 24.98 -6.49
CA LEU A 358 15.20 25.19 -7.86
C LEU A 358 14.30 26.42 -8.00
N GLY A 359 13.33 26.57 -7.09
CA GLY A 359 12.44 27.72 -7.07
C GLY A 359 13.16 29.05 -6.82
N GLY A 360 14.30 29.03 -6.12
CA GLY A 360 15.11 30.22 -5.82
C GLY A 360 16.17 30.58 -6.84
N LEU A 361 16.67 29.63 -7.61
CA LEU A 361 17.79 29.87 -8.53
C LEU A 361 17.46 30.91 -9.62
N LYS A 362 16.38 30.70 -10.38
CA LYS A 362 16.02 31.60 -11.50
C LYS A 362 15.72 33.03 -11.02
N PRO A 363 14.90 33.25 -9.97
CA PRO A 363 14.67 34.59 -9.43
C PRO A 363 15.94 35.22 -8.85
N ALA A 364 16.81 34.43 -8.20
CA ALA A 364 18.07 34.93 -7.65
C ALA A 364 19.02 35.46 -8.71
N PHE A 365 19.17 34.74 -9.84
CA PHE A 365 19.97 35.23 -10.97
C PHE A 365 19.39 36.50 -11.57
N TYR A 366 18.06 36.61 -11.64
CA TYR A 366 17.38 37.81 -12.12
C TYR A 366 17.65 39.02 -11.20
N ALA A 367 17.56 38.84 -9.87
CA ALA A 367 17.83 39.88 -8.88
C ALA A 367 19.21 40.52 -9.07
N VAL A 368 20.22 39.68 -9.31
CA VAL A 368 21.61 40.12 -9.48
C VAL A 368 21.84 40.83 -10.81
N LYS A 369 21.18 40.39 -11.89
CA LYS A 369 21.33 41.00 -13.22
C LYS A 369 20.72 42.40 -13.30
N MET A 370 19.70 42.68 -12.50
CA MET A 370 18.92 43.92 -12.60
C MET A 370 19.35 45.04 -11.67
N ALA A 371 20.25 44.75 -10.73
CA ALA A 371 20.70 45.74 -9.77
C ALA A 371 22.06 46.42 -10.04
N PRO A 372 22.61 46.51 -11.28
CA PRO A 372 23.60 47.53 -11.60
C PRO A 372 23.01 48.95 -11.52
N VAL A 373 23.86 49.90 -11.14
CA VAL A 373 23.61 51.34 -10.93
C VAL A 373 22.91 52.04 -12.11
N GLU A 374 22.94 51.47 -13.33
CA GLU A 374 22.30 52.05 -14.52
C GLU A 374 20.79 52.26 -14.40
N GLN A 375 20.07 51.55 -13.51
CA GLN A 375 18.63 51.77 -13.33
C GLN A 375 18.28 52.89 -12.35
N ILE A 376 19.15 53.21 -11.39
CA ILE A 376 18.91 54.34 -10.47
C ILE A 376 18.96 55.66 -11.26
N ARG A 377 19.78 55.73 -12.32
CA ARG A 377 19.87 56.89 -13.22
C ARG A 377 18.63 57.06 -14.12
N ASN A 378 17.85 56.00 -14.35
CA ASN A 378 16.68 56.06 -15.25
C ASN A 378 15.36 56.38 -14.52
N GLU A 379 15.34 56.42 -13.19
CA GLU A 379 14.15 56.78 -12.40
C GLU A 379 14.07 58.30 -12.10
N GLU A 380 15.03 59.12 -12.53
CA GLU A 380 14.96 60.59 -12.41
C GLU A 380 14.10 61.26 -13.52
N TRP A 381 13.53 60.49 -14.45
CA TRP A 381 12.80 61.03 -15.62
C TRP A 381 11.42 60.41 -15.90
N LEU A 382 10.72 59.92 -14.87
CA LEU A 382 9.28 59.65 -14.88
C LEU A 382 8.69 60.03 -13.52
#